data_AF-A6YFP6-F1
#
_entry.id   AF-A6YFP6-F1
#
_cell.length_a   1.000
_cell.length_b   1.000
_cell.length_c   1.000
_cell.angle_alpha   90.00
_cell.angle_beta   90.00
_cell.angle_gamma   90.00
#
_symmetry.space_group_name_H-M   'P 1'
#
loop_
_entity.id
_entity.type
_entity.pdbx_description
1 polymer ?
#
loop_
_entity_poly.entity_id
_entity_poly.type
_entity_poly.pdbx_seq_one_letter_code
_entity_poly.pdbx_strand_id
1 'polypeptide(L)'
;MTDEPGLFDIPTSRAQEAPEALRELPIRPEQIAQIREAFDKAGVTEQDERKSLINSVLIRDVASLRELHAVEVRRILQAIEQRAKPKSTGTAWDDREEDTWIDKL
;
A
#
# COMPACT_ATOMS: atom_id res chain seq x y z
N MET A 1 7.78 -29.60 38.53
CA MET A 1 6.70 -29.84 37.56
C MET A 1 5.61 -28.83 37.91
N THR A 2 5.89 -27.53 37.84
CA THR A 2 6.02 -26.66 36.64
C THR A 2 4.67 -26.51 35.95
N ASP A 3 4.04 -25.34 36.14
CA ASP A 3 3.25 -24.70 35.09
C ASP A 3 3.22 -23.19 35.39
N GLU A 4 4.19 -22.46 34.83
CA GLU A 4 4.12 -21.01 34.70
C GLU A 4 3.18 -20.70 33.52
N PRO A 5 2.21 -19.79 33.65
CA PRO A 5 1.43 -19.36 32.49
C PRO A 5 2.36 -18.64 31.52
N GLY A 6 2.60 -19.26 30.36
CA GLY A 6 3.46 -18.74 29.30
C GLY A 6 3.04 -17.33 28.88
N LEU A 7 3.90 -16.35 29.16
CA LEU A 7 3.78 -14.92 28.87
C LEU A 7 3.79 -14.58 27.35
N PHE A 8 3.62 -15.57 26.47
CA PHE A 8 3.75 -15.46 25.01
C PHE A 8 2.58 -16.08 24.23
N ASP A 9 1.37 -16.12 24.80
CA ASP A 9 0.17 -16.26 23.97
C ASP A 9 -0.15 -14.89 23.32
N ILE A 10 0.78 -14.42 22.49
CA ILE A 10 0.46 -13.38 21.53
C ILE A 10 -0.29 -14.15 20.44
N PRO A 11 -1.60 -13.97 20.24
CA PRO A 11 -2.20 -14.41 19.00
C PRO A 11 -1.39 -13.69 17.95
N THR A 12 -0.56 -14.43 17.19
CA THR A 12 0.02 -13.91 15.95
C THR A 12 -1.13 -13.22 15.27
N SER A 13 -1.07 -11.89 15.19
CA SER A 13 -2.05 -11.11 14.47
C SER A 13 -2.01 -11.67 13.08
N ARG A 14 -2.88 -12.65 12.81
CA ARG A 14 -3.11 -13.23 11.49
C ARG A 14 -3.42 -12.00 10.70
N ALA A 15 -2.44 -11.55 9.91
CA ALA A 15 -2.50 -10.32 9.15
C ALA A 15 -3.90 -10.24 8.62
N GLN A 16 -4.75 -9.36 9.19
CA GLN A 16 -6.21 -9.48 9.08
C GLN A 16 -6.51 -9.65 7.62
N GLU A 17 -6.82 -10.88 7.23
CA GLU A 17 -7.02 -11.21 5.85
C GLU A 17 -8.31 -10.51 5.52
N ALA A 18 -8.21 -9.37 4.83
CA ALA A 18 -9.39 -8.64 4.40
C ALA A 18 -10.33 -9.67 3.77
N PRO A 19 -11.60 -9.74 4.20
CA PRO A 19 -12.52 -10.78 3.78
C PRO A 19 -12.42 -10.95 2.26
N GLU A 20 -12.34 -12.19 1.78
CA GLU A 20 -12.08 -12.51 0.37
C GLU A 20 -12.96 -11.68 -0.58
N ALA A 21 -14.22 -11.45 -0.19
CA ALA A 21 -15.17 -10.61 -0.90
C ALA A 21 -14.71 -9.15 -1.14
N LEU A 22 -13.91 -8.57 -0.23
CA LEU A 22 -13.32 -7.25 -0.43
C LEU A 22 -12.15 -7.29 -1.42
N ARG A 23 -11.46 -8.42 -1.54
CA ARG A 23 -10.29 -8.58 -2.44
C ARG A 23 -10.68 -8.52 -3.92
N GLU A 24 -11.93 -8.85 -4.24
CA GLU A 24 -12.46 -8.91 -5.62
C GLU A 24 -13.33 -7.72 -6.00
N LEU A 25 -13.54 -6.75 -5.09
CA LEU A 25 -14.31 -5.56 -5.42
C LEU A 25 -13.63 -4.79 -6.57
N PRO A 26 -14.32 -4.52 -7.68
CA PRO A 26 -13.75 -3.76 -8.78
C PRO A 26 -13.36 -2.36 -8.32
N ILE A 27 -12.33 -1.80 -8.93
CA ILE A 27 -11.92 -0.43 -8.68
C ILE A 27 -13.04 0.56 -9.04
N ARG A 28 -13.20 1.59 -8.21
CA ARG A 28 -14.15 2.67 -8.47
C ARG A 28 -13.55 3.78 -9.34
N PRO A 29 -14.35 4.53 -10.12
CA PRO A 29 -13.86 5.64 -10.95
C PRO A 29 -13.05 6.69 -10.18
N GLU A 30 -13.45 6.99 -8.95
CA GLU A 30 -12.77 7.94 -8.07
C GLU A 30 -11.38 7.43 -7.68
N GLN A 31 -11.21 6.12 -7.50
CA GLN A 31 -9.90 5.51 -7.21
C GLN A 31 -8.99 5.53 -8.44
N ILE A 32 -9.54 5.37 -9.64
CA ILE A 32 -8.79 5.56 -10.89
C ILE A 32 -8.29 7.00 -10.99
N ALA A 33 -9.13 7.98 -10.65
CA ALA A 33 -8.73 9.38 -10.63
C ALA A 33 -7.61 9.65 -9.61
N GLN A 34 -7.69 9.06 -8.40
CA GLN A 34 -6.63 9.16 -7.39
C GLN A 34 -5.29 8.61 -7.89
N ILE A 35 -5.28 7.44 -8.55
CA ILE A 35 -4.04 6.86 -9.10
C ILE A 35 -3.44 7.79 -10.16
N ARG A 36 -4.28 8.34 -11.05
CA ARG A 36 -3.82 9.27 -12.10
C ARG A 36 -3.22 10.53 -11.51
N GLU A 37 -3.90 11.12 -10.51
CA GLU A 37 -3.41 12.30 -9.81
C GLU A 37 -2.09 12.02 -9.07
N ALA A 38 -1.95 10.84 -8.45
CA ALA A 38 -0.72 10.45 -7.79
C ALA A 38 0.45 10.35 -8.77
N PHE A 39 0.24 9.75 -9.96
CA PHE A 39 1.27 9.72 -11.01
C PHE A 39 1.65 11.12 -11.48
N ASP A 40 0.68 12.01 -11.65
CA ASP A 40 0.91 13.40 -12.05
C ASP A 40 1.76 14.14 -11.00
N LYS A 41 1.38 14.04 -9.72
CA LYS A 41 2.13 14.59 -8.58
C LYS A 41 3.56 14.02 -8.47
N ALA A 42 3.73 12.74 -8.79
CA ALA A 42 5.04 12.09 -8.81
C ALA A 42 5.88 12.42 -10.07
N GLY A 43 5.34 13.20 -11.02
CA GLY A 43 5.99 13.52 -12.28
C GLY A 43 6.16 12.32 -13.23
N VAL A 44 5.46 11.22 -12.98
CA VAL A 44 5.53 10.01 -13.81
C VAL A 44 4.56 10.17 -14.97
N THR A 45 5.05 10.64 -16.11
CA THR A 45 4.25 10.90 -17.31
C THR A 45 4.27 9.75 -18.31
N GLU A 46 5.37 8.99 -18.35
CA GLU A 46 5.58 7.91 -19.32
C GLU A 46 4.68 6.69 -19.03
N GLN A 47 3.99 6.21 -20.06
CA GLN A 47 3.03 5.11 -19.93
C GLN A 47 3.72 3.80 -19.53
N ASP A 48 4.88 3.51 -20.09
CA ASP A 48 5.68 2.33 -19.73
C ASP A 48 6.15 2.37 -18.27
N GLU A 49 6.54 3.55 -17.76
CA GLU A 49 6.94 3.72 -16.36
C GLU A 49 5.75 3.53 -15.42
N ARG A 50 4.57 4.09 -15.76
CA ARG A 50 3.33 3.87 -15.00
C ARG A 50 2.96 2.39 -14.93
N LYS A 51 3.04 1.68 -16.06
CA LYS A 51 2.74 0.25 -16.12
C LYS A 51 3.74 -0.56 -15.31
N SER A 52 5.03 -0.23 -15.42
CA SER A 52 6.10 -0.87 -14.64
C SER A 52 5.89 -0.72 -13.14
N LEU A 53 5.53 0.48 -12.66
CA LEU A 53 5.24 0.71 -11.24
C LEU A 53 4.04 -0.11 -10.75
N ILE A 54 2.95 -0.16 -11.51
CA ILE A 54 1.79 -0.97 -11.16
C ILE A 54 2.16 -2.46 -11.12
N ASN A 55 2.87 -2.95 -12.14
CA ASN A 55 3.31 -4.34 -12.21
C ASN A 55 4.35 -4.69 -11.13
N SER A 56 5.06 -3.73 -10.56
CA SER A 56 5.96 -3.99 -9.42
C SER A 56 5.21 -4.32 -8.12
N VAL A 57 3.94 -3.90 -8.02
CA VAL A 57 3.08 -4.11 -6.86
C VAL A 57 2.17 -5.34 -7.04
N LEU A 58 1.86 -5.68 -8.28
CA LEU A 58 0.94 -6.76 -8.63
C LEU A 58 1.69 -8.04 -9.06
N ILE A 59 1.12 -9.20 -8.74
CA ILE A 59 1.66 -10.50 -9.15
C ILE A 59 1.13 -10.90 -10.55
N ARG A 60 0.28 -10.05 -11.16
CA ARG A 60 -0.36 -10.26 -12.46
C ARG A 60 -0.13 -9.05 -13.37
N ASP A 61 -0.08 -9.26 -14.69
CA ASP A 61 -0.12 -8.15 -15.64
C ASP A 61 -1.55 -7.58 -15.70
N VAL A 62 -1.63 -6.26 -15.82
CA VAL A 62 -2.89 -5.54 -16.03
C VAL A 62 -2.79 -4.70 -17.29
N ALA A 63 -3.78 -4.82 -18.18
CA ALA A 63 -3.82 -4.05 -19.42
C ALA A 63 -4.39 -2.64 -19.18
N SER A 64 -5.20 -2.47 -18.13
CA SER A 64 -5.87 -1.23 -17.80
C SER A 64 -6.06 -1.04 -16.30
N LEU A 65 -6.08 0.22 -15.84
CA LEU A 65 -6.45 0.56 -14.46
C LEU A 65 -7.83 0.01 -14.08
N ARG A 66 -8.74 -0.20 -15.05
CA ARG A 66 -10.09 -0.75 -14.81
C ARG A 66 -10.09 -2.22 -14.38
N GLU A 67 -9.01 -2.94 -14.61
CA GLU A 67 -8.84 -4.34 -14.21
C GLU A 67 -8.31 -4.47 -12.78
N LEU A 68 -8.08 -3.34 -12.11
CA LEU A 68 -7.65 -3.30 -10.71
C LEU A 68 -8.84 -3.55 -9.77
N HIS A 69 -8.51 -4.04 -8.58
CA HIS A 69 -9.43 -4.17 -7.47
C HIS A 69 -9.24 -3.03 -6.47
N ALA A 70 -10.31 -2.70 -5.74
CA ALA A 70 -10.31 -1.62 -4.76
C ALA A 70 -9.24 -1.78 -3.67
N VAL A 71 -8.85 -3.02 -3.34
CA VAL A 71 -7.81 -3.34 -2.36
C VAL A 71 -6.39 -3.07 -2.86
N GLU A 72 -6.17 -3.11 -4.17
CA GLU A 72 -4.84 -2.92 -4.79
C GLU A 72 -4.46 -1.43 -4.83
N VAL A 73 -5.45 -0.54 -4.85
CA VAL A 73 -5.29 0.92 -4.99
C VAL A 73 -4.33 1.49 -3.93
N ARG A 74 -4.50 1.11 -2.66
CA ARG A 74 -3.65 1.65 -1.58
C ARG A 74 -2.18 1.31 -1.77
N ARG A 75 -1.89 0.07 -2.18
CA ARG A 75 -0.51 -0.40 -2.41
C ARG A 75 0.11 0.31 -3.61
N ILE A 76 -0.67 0.52 -4.67
CA ILE A 76 -0.23 1.26 -5.86
C ILE A 76 0.08 2.72 -5.50
N LEU A 77 -0.79 3.40 -4.74
CA LEU A 77 -0.56 4.77 -4.29
C LEU A 77 0.72 4.89 -3.45
N GLN A 78 0.95 3.96 -2.53
CA GLN A 78 2.17 3.92 -1.72
C GLN A 78 3.43 3.73 -2.58
N ALA A 79 3.40 2.86 -3.60
CA ALA A 79 4.53 2.67 -4.49
C ALA A 79 4.84 3.93 -5.32
N ILE A 80 3.80 4.65 -5.77
CA ILE A 80 3.96 5.92 -6.49
C ILE A 80 4.60 6.97 -5.58
N GLU A 81 4.14 7.07 -4.33
CA GLU A 81 4.68 8.01 -3.34
C GLU A 81 6.16 7.70 -3.02
N GLN A 82 6.50 6.43 -2.80
CA GLN A 82 7.89 6.01 -2.54
C GLN A 82 8.82 6.32 -3.72
N ARG A 83 8.31 6.24 -4.96
CA ARG A 83 9.06 6.60 -6.17
C ARG A 83 9.31 8.11 -6.27
N ALA A 84 8.38 8.93 -5.78
CA ALA A 84 8.47 10.38 -5.78
C ALA A 84 9.42 10.90 -4.68
N LYS A 85 9.52 10.21 -3.55
CA LYS A 85 10.47 10.54 -2.49
C LYS A 85 11.91 10.34 -3.00
N PRO A 86 12.84 11.28 -2.73
CA PRO A 86 14.25 11.07 -3.02
C PRO A 86 14.72 9.82 -2.26
N LYS A 87 15.53 8.99 -2.92
CA LYS A 87 16.05 7.72 -2.41
C LYS A 87 16.97 7.99 -1.20
N SER A 88 16.39 8.30 -0.05
CA SER A 88 17.10 8.28 1.21
C SER A 88 17.39 6.81 1.47
N THR A 89 18.64 6.41 1.36
CA THR A 89 19.13 5.11 1.81
C THR A 89 19.08 5.09 3.33
N GLY A 90 17.86 5.05 3.86
CA GLY A 90 17.52 5.00 5.27
C GLY A 90 16.46 3.93 5.42
N THR A 91 16.82 2.90 6.18
CA THR A 91 16.04 1.75 6.62
C THR A 91 14.52 1.99 6.60
N ALA A 92 13.73 1.02 6.14
CA ALA A 92 12.26 1.02 6.05
C ALA A 92 11.50 1.17 7.41
N TRP A 93 12.18 1.67 8.44
CA TRP A 93 11.69 2.02 9.77
C TRP A 93 11.85 3.51 10.11
N ASP A 94 12.58 4.27 9.28
CA ASP A 94 12.95 5.68 9.55
C ASP A 94 11.91 6.68 9.01
N ASP A 95 11.04 6.27 8.08
CA ASP A 95 9.95 7.11 7.54
C ASP A 95 8.74 7.17 8.50
N ARG A 96 9.00 7.07 9.81
CA ARG A 96 8.08 7.55 10.84
C ARG A 96 8.27 9.04 10.99
N GLU A 97 7.82 9.78 9.98
CA GLU A 97 7.30 11.12 10.21
C GLU A 97 5.95 10.95 10.94
N GLU A 98 6.02 10.47 12.18
CA GLU A 98 4.98 10.57 13.17
C GLU A 98 4.83 12.06 13.51
N ASP A 99 4.06 12.80 12.70
CA ASP A 99 3.38 13.99 13.20
C ASP A 99 2.41 13.50 14.28
N THR A 100 2.94 13.55 15.50
CA THR A 100 2.32 13.16 16.75
C THR A 100 1.02 13.94 16.93
N TRP A 101 -0.11 13.40 16.43
CA TRP A 101 -1.44 13.96 16.68
C TRP A 101 -1.89 13.79 18.14
N ILE A 102 -1.07 13.16 18.98
CA ILE A 102 -1.29 13.05 20.43
C ILE A 102 -0.75 14.31 21.12
N ASP A 103 -1.38 15.45 20.83
CA ASP A 103 -1.43 16.59 21.73
C ASP A 103 -2.88 16.74 22.21
N LYS A 104 -3.05 16.72 23.54
CA LYS A 104 -4.28 16.92 24.35
C LYS A 104 -5.13 15.71 24.70
N LEU A 105 -4.72 15.03 25.77
CA LEU A 105 -5.59 14.89 26.95
C LEU A 105 -4.76 14.98 28.24
#